data_AF-A0A1B6KTW4-F1
#
_entry.id   AF-A0A1B6KTW4-F1
#
_cell.length_a   1.000
_cell.length_b   1.000
_cell.length_c   1.000
_cell.angle_alpha   90.00
_cell.angle_beta   90.00
_cell.angle_gamma   90.00
#
_symmetry.space_group_name_H-M   'P 1'
#
loop_
_entity.id
_entity.type
_entity.pdbx_description
1 polymer ?
#
loop_
_entity_poly.entity_id
_entity_poly.type
_entity_poly.pdbx_seq_one_letter_code
_entity_poly.pdbx_strand_id
1 'polypeptide(L)'
;KKSSSAKHKDKYGSQSPNTSKTRKSSSKSKSKKRRSSSSSSDSSSSQSSDSSVKLLQRLKTERERHILDKKHQKEVLKATETPEEKRLRRLLKKEAKERKRKERMGWDNDYLHYTNTDNPFGDGNLLATFVWNKKLEKDGLGGVSREELEVRNRQKQEENKRELEKVKKRRQERELERQQREEEMSLMQRSKEAAQFQEWERQEDQFHLEQARLRSRIRIQDGRAKPIDLLAKYISAEEDVDAVEMHEPYTYLNGLMVKDLEDLIEDIKVYIEL
;
A
#
# COMPACT_ATOMS: atom_id res chain seq x y z
N LYS A 1 26.88 -56.89 49.08
CA LYS A 1 25.46 -57.25 49.38
C LYS A 1 24.64 -57.04 48.12
N LYS A 2 24.34 -58.12 47.38
CA LYS A 2 23.43 -58.13 46.22
C LYS A 2 22.03 -58.44 46.75
N SER A 3 21.02 -57.66 46.35
CA SER A 3 19.62 -57.97 46.58
C SER A 3 18.90 -58.09 45.24
N SER A 4 18.21 -59.21 45.10
CA SER A 4 17.34 -59.64 44.01
C SER A 4 15.87 -59.34 44.36
N SER A 5 15.06 -58.88 43.40
CA SER A 5 13.58 -58.99 43.37
C SER A 5 13.09 -58.21 42.14
N ALA A 6 12.03 -58.51 41.38
CA ALA A 6 11.20 -59.67 41.06
C ALA A 6 10.39 -59.24 39.82
N LYS A 7 9.85 -60.21 39.09
CA LYS A 7 9.16 -60.09 37.79
C LYS A 7 7.85 -59.28 37.86
N HIS A 8 7.49 -58.57 36.77
CA HIS A 8 6.10 -58.52 36.31
C HIS A 8 6.04 -58.41 34.78
N LYS A 9 5.13 -59.19 34.18
CA LYS A 9 5.05 -59.53 32.76
C LYS A 9 3.62 -59.24 32.32
N ASP A 10 3.39 -58.08 31.70
CA ASP A 10 2.05 -57.72 31.25
C ASP A 10 1.91 -57.85 29.73
N LYS A 11 1.08 -58.82 29.37
CA LYS A 11 0.52 -59.03 28.03
C LYS A 11 -0.53 -57.95 27.77
N TYR A 12 -0.41 -57.22 26.66
CA TYR A 12 -1.54 -56.49 26.08
C TYR A 12 -1.76 -56.94 24.65
N GLY A 13 -2.94 -57.53 24.44
CA GLY A 13 -3.35 -58.21 23.23
C GLY A 13 -3.71 -57.26 22.09
N SER A 14 -3.48 -57.74 20.87
CA SER A 14 -3.96 -57.15 19.64
C SER A 14 -5.48 -57.32 19.53
N GLN A 15 -6.22 -56.21 19.59
CA GLN A 15 -7.60 -56.17 19.12
C GLN A 15 -7.70 -55.22 17.92
N SER A 16 -7.98 -55.80 16.75
CA SER A 16 -8.41 -55.07 15.56
C SER A 16 -9.89 -54.73 15.68
N PRO A 17 -10.31 -53.47 15.51
CA PRO A 17 -11.73 -53.15 15.34
C PRO A 17 -12.05 -52.97 13.84
N ASN A 18 -12.79 -53.94 13.30
CA ASN A 18 -13.56 -53.78 12.07
C ASN A 18 -14.62 -52.69 12.30
N THR A 19 -14.57 -51.58 11.55
CA THR A 19 -15.64 -50.58 11.57
C THR A 19 -16.13 -50.25 10.15
N SER A 20 -17.40 -50.58 9.95
CA SER A 20 -18.22 -50.39 8.76
C SER A 20 -18.39 -48.91 8.42
N LYS A 21 -18.10 -48.53 7.17
CA LYS A 21 -18.27 -47.18 6.63
C LYS A 21 -19.73 -46.92 6.25
N THR A 22 -20.44 -46.11 7.04
CA THR A 22 -21.68 -45.45 6.59
C THR A 22 -21.36 -44.05 6.07
N ARG A 23 -21.68 -43.79 4.80
CA ARG A 23 -21.49 -42.48 4.16
C ARG A 23 -22.77 -41.66 4.30
N LYS A 24 -22.78 -40.64 5.17
CA LYS A 24 -23.80 -39.59 5.18
C LYS A 24 -23.33 -38.41 4.33
N SER A 25 -24.05 -38.13 3.23
CA SER A 25 -23.85 -36.97 2.37
C SER A 25 -24.65 -35.78 2.91
N SER A 26 -23.98 -34.69 3.31
CA SER A 26 -24.63 -33.43 3.65
C SER A 26 -24.72 -32.50 2.43
N SER A 27 -25.94 -32.15 2.05
CA SER A 27 -26.25 -31.19 0.99
C SER A 27 -26.16 -29.77 1.52
N LYS A 28 -25.16 -29.00 1.06
CA LYS A 28 -24.96 -27.60 1.43
C LYS A 28 -25.72 -26.69 0.45
N SER A 29 -26.77 -26.05 0.96
CA SER A 29 -27.59 -25.06 0.25
C SER A 29 -26.77 -23.79 -0.04
N LYS A 30 -26.70 -23.40 -1.31
CA LYS A 30 -26.15 -22.10 -1.74
C LYS A 30 -27.28 -21.10 -1.92
N SER A 31 -27.36 -20.12 -1.03
CA SER A 31 -28.20 -18.93 -1.18
C SER A 31 -27.67 -18.07 -2.33
N LYS A 32 -28.49 -17.87 -3.35
CA LYS A 32 -28.24 -16.90 -4.43
C LYS A 32 -29.07 -15.65 -4.15
N LYS A 33 -28.41 -14.58 -3.71
CA LYS A 33 -28.99 -13.23 -3.73
C LYS A 33 -29.17 -12.80 -5.18
N ARG A 34 -30.43 -12.63 -5.61
CA ARG A 34 -30.78 -12.00 -6.88
C ARG A 34 -31.15 -10.54 -6.64
N ARG A 35 -30.88 -9.78 -7.69
CA ARG A 35 -30.80 -8.33 -7.80
C ARG A 35 -32.21 -7.84 -8.10
N SER A 36 -32.64 -6.78 -7.41
CA SER A 36 -33.93 -6.12 -7.60
C SER A 36 -33.89 -5.27 -8.87
N SER A 37 -34.67 -5.66 -9.88
CA SER A 37 -35.08 -4.78 -10.97
C SER A 37 -36.58 -4.60 -10.87
N SER A 38 -36.99 -3.35 -10.67
CA SER A 38 -38.36 -2.87 -10.67
C SER A 38 -38.97 -2.91 -12.07
N SER A 39 -40.13 -3.54 -12.20
CA SER A 39 -41.14 -3.16 -13.21
C SER A 39 -42.50 -3.71 -12.78
N SER A 40 -43.38 -2.80 -12.42
CA SER A 40 -44.80 -2.98 -12.17
C SER A 40 -45.61 -3.10 -13.48
N SER A 41 -46.88 -3.51 -13.32
CA SER A 41 -47.97 -3.69 -14.31
C SER A 41 -48.01 -5.08 -14.95
N ASP A 42 -49.02 -5.91 -14.61
CA ASP A 42 -50.35 -6.01 -15.28
C ASP A 42 -50.26 -7.10 -16.37
N SER A 43 -51.19 -8.01 -16.65
CA SER A 43 -52.38 -8.58 -16.05
C SER A 43 -52.68 -9.85 -16.87
N SER A 44 -53.41 -10.79 -16.26
CA SER A 44 -54.26 -11.79 -16.93
C SER A 44 -53.66 -13.05 -17.61
N SER A 45 -54.42 -14.14 -17.38
CA SER A 45 -54.57 -15.37 -18.15
C SER A 45 -53.63 -16.57 -17.85
N SER A 46 -54.23 -17.46 -17.07
CA SER A 46 -54.01 -18.91 -16.96
C SER A 46 -53.98 -19.63 -18.30
N GLN A 47 -52.89 -20.38 -18.58
CA GLN A 47 -52.83 -21.71 -19.24
C GLN A 47 -51.36 -22.09 -19.52
N SER A 48 -50.84 -23.16 -18.87
CA SER A 48 -49.64 -23.97 -19.27
C SER A 48 -48.74 -24.44 -18.09
N SER A 49 -49.32 -24.99 -17.01
CA SER A 49 -48.52 -25.62 -15.94
C SER A 49 -47.83 -26.92 -16.37
N ASP A 50 -48.30 -27.60 -17.43
CA ASP A 50 -47.74 -28.87 -17.91
C ASP A 50 -46.44 -28.69 -18.74
N SER A 51 -46.31 -27.59 -19.51
CA SER A 51 -45.10 -27.36 -20.33
C SER A 51 -43.89 -26.95 -19.50
N SER A 52 -44.10 -26.23 -18.40
CA SER A 52 -43.05 -25.81 -17.44
C SER A 52 -42.42 -27.02 -16.73
N VAL A 53 -43.24 -28.02 -16.35
CA VAL A 53 -42.78 -29.25 -15.71
C VAL A 53 -41.99 -30.13 -16.69
N LYS A 54 -42.48 -30.27 -17.94
CA LYS A 54 -41.77 -30.99 -19.01
C LYS A 54 -40.41 -30.36 -19.35
N LEU A 55 -40.32 -29.02 -19.35
CA LEU A 55 -39.06 -28.30 -19.58
C LEU A 55 -38.04 -28.56 -18.46
N LEU A 56 -38.46 -28.55 -17.20
CA LEU A 56 -37.59 -28.87 -16.07
C LEU A 56 -37.09 -30.32 -16.10
N GLN A 57 -37.94 -31.25 -16.53
CA GLN A 57 -37.56 -32.65 -16.71
C GLN A 57 -36.53 -32.80 -17.84
N ARG A 58 -36.73 -32.11 -18.97
CA ARG A 58 -35.77 -32.08 -20.09
C ARG A 58 -34.41 -31.54 -19.64
N LEU A 59 -34.38 -30.41 -18.92
CA LEU A 59 -33.14 -29.82 -18.40
C LEU A 59 -32.42 -30.72 -17.38
N LYS A 60 -33.15 -31.52 -16.59
CA LYS A 60 -32.55 -32.53 -15.70
C LYS A 60 -31.91 -33.65 -16.51
N THR A 61 -32.62 -34.21 -17.49
CA THR A 61 -32.09 -35.28 -18.35
C THR A 61 -30.88 -34.84 -19.17
N GLU A 62 -30.88 -33.59 -19.65
CA GLU A 62 -29.77 -33.01 -20.39
C GLU A 62 -28.55 -32.77 -19.49
N ARG A 63 -28.77 -32.31 -18.25
CA ARG A 63 -27.69 -32.24 -17.24
C ARG A 63 -27.12 -33.61 -16.92
N GLU A 64 -27.97 -34.62 -16.78
CA GLU A 64 -27.54 -36.00 -16.51
C GLU A 64 -26.71 -36.56 -17.66
N ARG A 65 -27.16 -36.39 -18.91
CA ARG A 65 -26.38 -36.75 -20.11
C ARG A 65 -25.02 -36.07 -20.13
N HIS A 66 -24.99 -34.75 -19.93
CA HIS A 66 -23.74 -34.00 -19.92
C HIS A 66 -22.79 -34.39 -18.76
N ILE A 67 -23.33 -34.83 -17.61
CA ILE A 67 -22.53 -35.40 -16.52
C ILE A 67 -21.94 -36.76 -16.92
N LEU A 68 -22.72 -37.60 -17.59
CA LEU A 68 -22.29 -38.91 -18.07
C LEU A 68 -21.23 -38.77 -19.16
N ASP A 69 -21.44 -37.89 -20.15
CA ASP A 69 -20.47 -37.62 -21.22
C ASP A 69 -19.14 -37.11 -20.64
N LYS A 70 -19.20 -36.18 -19.68
CA LYS A 70 -17.99 -35.71 -18.97
C LYS A 70 -17.31 -36.80 -18.15
N LYS A 71 -18.04 -37.78 -17.61
CA LYS A 71 -17.44 -38.92 -16.91
C LYS A 71 -16.77 -39.85 -17.91
N HIS A 72 -17.43 -40.14 -19.03
CA HIS A 72 -16.92 -41.00 -20.08
C HIS A 72 -15.66 -40.41 -20.73
N GLN A 73 -15.66 -39.13 -21.09
CA GLN A 73 -14.47 -38.43 -21.60
C GLN A 73 -13.30 -38.48 -20.61
N LYS A 74 -13.56 -38.29 -19.30
CA LYS A 74 -12.53 -38.40 -18.25
C LYS A 74 -12.04 -39.83 -18.02
N GLU A 75 -12.79 -40.83 -18.46
CA GLU A 75 -12.41 -42.23 -18.35
C GLU A 75 -11.57 -42.64 -19.55
N VAL A 76 -12.00 -42.25 -20.75
CA VAL A 76 -11.21 -42.37 -21.99
C VAL A 76 -9.85 -41.70 -21.83
N LEU A 77 -9.81 -40.43 -21.38
CA LEU A 77 -8.57 -39.70 -21.14
C LEU A 77 -7.65 -40.33 -20.08
N LYS A 78 -8.19 -41.11 -19.13
CA LYS A 78 -7.37 -41.85 -18.13
C LYS A 78 -6.91 -43.20 -18.63
N ALA A 79 -7.64 -43.78 -19.59
CA ALA A 79 -7.30 -45.06 -20.22
C ALA A 79 -6.19 -44.87 -21.26
N THR A 80 -6.14 -43.70 -21.92
CA THR A 80 -5.09 -43.31 -22.86
C THR A 80 -3.87 -42.67 -22.19
N GLU A 81 -3.90 -42.47 -20.87
CA GLU A 81 -2.85 -41.76 -20.11
C GLU A 81 -1.63 -42.66 -19.91
N THR A 82 -0.45 -42.15 -20.26
CA THR A 82 0.82 -42.85 -20.07
C THR A 82 1.14 -43.04 -18.58
N PRO A 83 1.97 -44.04 -18.18
CA PRO A 83 2.30 -44.28 -16.77
C PRO A 83 2.96 -43.07 -16.09
N GLU A 84 3.67 -42.23 -16.85
CA GLU A 84 4.32 -41.02 -16.35
C GLU A 84 3.33 -39.87 -16.11
N GLU A 85 2.40 -39.62 -17.02
CA GLU A 85 1.32 -38.64 -16.85
C GLU A 85 0.42 -39.00 -15.65
N LYS A 86 0.17 -40.29 -15.44
CA LYS A 86 -0.56 -40.79 -14.28
C LYS A 86 0.17 -40.51 -12.96
N ARG A 87 1.50 -40.49 -12.94
CA ARG A 87 2.32 -40.10 -11.77
C ARG A 87 2.25 -38.59 -11.54
N LEU A 88 2.40 -37.77 -12.57
CA LEU A 88 2.28 -36.30 -12.49
C LEU A 88 0.89 -35.89 -11.98
N ARG A 89 -0.17 -36.50 -12.50
CA ARG A 89 -1.54 -36.28 -12.02
C ARG A 89 -1.72 -36.64 -10.55
N ARG A 90 -1.08 -37.71 -10.08
CA ARG A 90 -1.12 -38.10 -8.65
C ARG A 90 -0.34 -37.11 -7.78
N LEU A 91 0.82 -36.63 -8.26
CA LEU A 91 1.60 -35.59 -7.59
C LEU A 91 0.83 -34.28 -7.49
N LEU A 92 0.31 -33.74 -8.60
CA LEU A 92 -0.53 -32.55 -8.62
C LEU A 92 -1.77 -32.69 -7.74
N LYS A 93 -2.42 -33.87 -7.72
CA LYS A 93 -3.55 -34.11 -6.83
C LYS A 93 -3.13 -34.16 -5.35
N LYS A 94 -1.93 -34.62 -5.04
CA LYS A 94 -1.36 -34.63 -3.69
C LYS A 94 -1.01 -33.20 -3.26
N GLU A 95 -0.33 -32.45 -4.11
CA GLU A 95 0.03 -31.04 -3.90
C GLU A 95 -1.21 -30.16 -3.77
N ALA A 96 -2.23 -30.30 -4.63
CA ALA A 96 -3.47 -29.54 -4.51
C ALA A 96 -4.25 -29.85 -3.22
N LYS A 97 -4.19 -31.11 -2.73
CA LYS A 97 -4.75 -31.49 -1.43
C LYS A 97 -3.96 -30.86 -0.29
N GLU A 98 -2.64 -30.82 -0.42
CA GLU A 98 -1.76 -30.18 0.55
C GLU A 98 -1.98 -28.67 0.59
N ARG A 99 -2.08 -28.00 -0.55
CA ARG A 99 -2.40 -26.57 -0.67
C ARG A 99 -3.75 -26.25 -0.02
N LYS A 100 -4.80 -27.03 -0.31
CA LYS A 100 -6.11 -26.88 0.35
C LYS A 100 -6.06 -27.18 1.86
N ARG A 101 -5.14 -28.02 2.31
CA ARG A 101 -4.93 -28.25 3.75
C ARG A 101 -4.23 -27.05 4.38
N LYS A 102 -3.18 -26.53 3.74
CA LYS A 102 -2.43 -25.33 4.16
C LYS A 102 -3.34 -24.09 4.25
N GLU A 103 -4.12 -23.83 3.20
CA GLU A 103 -5.06 -22.71 3.14
C GLU A 103 -6.12 -22.77 4.26
N ARG A 104 -6.65 -23.97 4.56
CA ARG A 104 -7.60 -24.16 5.67
C ARG A 104 -6.99 -23.95 7.06
N MET A 105 -5.68 -24.15 7.20
CA MET A 105 -4.97 -23.96 8.47
C MET A 105 -4.57 -22.49 8.71
N GLY A 106 -4.86 -21.58 7.77
CA GLY A 106 -4.65 -20.14 7.95
C GLY A 106 -3.18 -19.72 8.01
N TRP A 107 -2.26 -20.59 7.57
CA TRP A 107 -0.85 -20.27 7.38
C TRP A 107 -0.72 -19.22 6.27
N ASP A 108 -0.40 -17.99 6.67
CA ASP A 108 -0.09 -16.89 5.76
C ASP A 108 1.20 -17.18 4.97
N ASN A 109 1.44 -16.38 3.92
CA ASN A 109 2.63 -16.47 3.06
C ASN A 109 3.94 -16.49 3.86
N ASP A 110 3.99 -15.83 5.03
CA ASP A 110 5.18 -15.74 5.87
C ASP A 110 5.54 -17.06 6.57
N TYR A 111 4.58 -17.99 6.71
CA TYR A 111 4.78 -19.32 7.33
C TYR A 111 5.01 -20.44 6.31
N LEU A 112 5.06 -20.14 5.01
CA LEU A 112 5.17 -21.15 3.94
C LEU A 112 6.55 -21.81 3.82
N HIS A 113 7.55 -21.34 4.55
CA HIS A 113 8.95 -21.77 4.39
C HIS A 113 9.25 -23.18 4.91
N TYR A 114 8.38 -23.76 5.73
CA TYR A 114 8.60 -25.09 6.29
C TYR A 114 7.57 -26.09 5.80
N THR A 115 8.05 -27.17 5.17
CA THR A 115 7.21 -28.31 4.82
C THR A 115 7.44 -29.45 5.79
N ASN A 116 6.47 -30.35 5.93
CA ASN A 116 6.60 -31.54 6.79
C ASN A 116 7.77 -32.46 6.37
N THR A 117 8.31 -32.26 5.17
CA THR A 117 9.43 -32.99 4.56
C THR A 117 10.74 -32.21 4.56
N ASP A 118 10.67 -30.90 4.79
CA ASP A 118 11.80 -29.98 4.78
C ASP A 118 11.73 -29.13 6.06
N ASN A 119 11.87 -29.85 7.18
CA ASN A 119 11.84 -29.27 8.51
C ASN A 119 13.25 -29.36 9.11
N PRO A 120 13.94 -28.23 9.35
CA PRO A 120 15.30 -28.22 9.89
C PRO A 120 15.40 -28.82 11.31
N PHE A 121 14.28 -28.96 12.02
CA PHE A 121 14.22 -29.55 13.36
C PHE A 121 13.91 -31.06 13.36
N GLY A 122 13.72 -31.67 12.19
CA GLY A 122 13.49 -33.12 12.06
C GLY A 122 12.11 -33.62 12.48
N ASP A 123 11.16 -32.75 12.85
CA ASP A 123 9.81 -33.19 13.20
C ASP A 123 8.99 -33.55 11.96
N GLY A 124 8.50 -34.80 11.91
CA GLY A 124 7.64 -35.30 10.82
C GLY A 124 6.19 -34.81 10.86
N ASN A 125 5.79 -34.03 11.86
CA ASN A 125 4.42 -33.56 12.08
C ASN A 125 4.32 -32.04 12.33
N LEU A 126 5.23 -31.23 11.79
CA LEU A 126 5.24 -29.77 11.89
C LEU A 126 3.88 -29.11 11.58
N LEU A 127 3.13 -29.70 10.64
CA LEU A 127 1.83 -29.20 10.21
C LEU A 127 0.65 -29.66 11.08
N ALA A 128 0.87 -30.43 12.14
CA ALA A 128 -0.17 -30.84 13.06
C ALA A 128 -0.48 -29.70 14.04
N THR A 129 -1.77 -29.39 14.23
CA THR A 129 -2.20 -28.41 15.24
C THR A 129 -1.92 -28.93 16.64
N PHE A 130 -1.11 -28.20 17.39
CA PHE A 130 -0.88 -28.47 18.80
C PHE A 130 -2.17 -28.25 19.60
N VAL A 131 -2.48 -29.18 20.49
CA VAL A 131 -3.65 -29.11 21.37
C VAL A 131 -3.18 -29.10 22.82
N TRP A 132 -3.54 -28.04 23.53
CA TRP A 132 -3.24 -27.92 24.95
C TRP A 132 -4.29 -28.65 25.78
N ASN A 133 -4.18 -29.97 25.87
CA ASN A 133 -5.19 -30.84 26.52
C ASN A 133 -5.56 -30.38 27.94
N LYS A 134 -4.55 -30.05 28.77
CA LYS A 134 -4.76 -29.55 30.14
C LYS A 134 -5.52 -28.22 30.21
N LYS A 135 -5.37 -27.35 29.20
CA LYS A 135 -6.14 -26.11 29.08
C LYS A 135 -7.58 -26.38 28.66
N LEU A 136 -7.80 -27.33 27.75
CA LEU A 136 -9.15 -27.73 27.36
C LEU A 136 -9.93 -28.36 28.51
N GLU A 137 -9.27 -29.19 29.31
CA GLU A 137 -9.86 -29.75 30.53
C GLU A 137 -10.22 -28.65 31.54
N LYS A 138 -9.31 -27.68 31.75
CA LYS A 138 -9.56 -26.52 32.64
C LYS A 138 -10.70 -25.63 32.14
N ASP A 139 -10.81 -25.42 30.84
CA ASP A 139 -11.87 -24.62 30.21
C ASP A 139 -13.20 -25.41 30.10
N GLY A 140 -13.26 -26.68 30.55
CA GLY A 140 -14.45 -27.52 30.48
C GLY A 140 -14.77 -28.04 29.07
N LEU A 141 -13.84 -27.91 28.13
CA LEU A 141 -13.96 -28.30 26.73
C LEU A 141 -13.32 -29.67 26.42
N GLY A 142 -12.95 -30.45 27.44
CA GLY A 142 -12.32 -31.78 27.26
C GLY A 142 -13.18 -32.79 26.48
N GLY A 143 -14.51 -32.62 26.46
CA GLY A 143 -15.44 -33.49 25.71
C GLY A 143 -15.85 -32.97 24.32
N VAL A 144 -15.37 -31.79 23.91
CA VAL A 144 -15.76 -31.15 22.65
C VAL A 144 -15.03 -31.78 21.47
N SER A 145 -15.70 -31.98 20.34
CA SER A 145 -15.09 -32.57 19.16
C SER A 145 -13.92 -31.72 18.67
N ARG A 146 -12.84 -32.37 18.23
CA ARG A 146 -11.68 -31.71 17.61
C ARG A 146 -12.10 -30.75 16.49
N GLU A 147 -13.14 -31.10 15.73
CA GLU A 147 -13.65 -30.27 14.63
C GLU A 147 -14.29 -28.96 15.13
N GLU A 148 -15.02 -28.99 16.24
CA GLU A 148 -15.63 -27.79 16.84
C GLU A 148 -14.56 -26.87 17.45
N LEU A 149 -13.51 -27.46 18.02
CA LEU A 149 -12.37 -26.74 18.56
C LEU A 149 -11.57 -26.00 17.46
N GLU A 150 -11.37 -26.66 16.32
CA GLU A 150 -10.72 -26.08 15.13
C GLU A 150 -11.54 -24.90 14.56
N VAL A 151 -12.88 -25.02 14.50
CA VAL A 151 -13.76 -23.93 14.05
C VAL A 151 -13.67 -22.72 15.00
N ARG A 152 -13.70 -22.95 16.32
CA ARG A 152 -13.62 -21.87 17.32
C ARG A 152 -12.25 -21.19 17.31
N ASN A 153 -11.17 -21.96 17.15
CA ASN A 153 -9.83 -21.41 17.04
C ASN A 153 -9.68 -20.57 15.77
N ARG A 154 -10.20 -21.05 14.63
CA ARG A 154 -10.21 -20.27 13.38
C ARG A 154 -10.97 -18.96 13.51
N GLN A 155 -12.14 -18.94 14.16
CA GLN A 155 -12.89 -17.71 14.42
C GLN A 155 -12.07 -16.72 15.27
N LYS A 156 -11.41 -17.20 16.33
CA LYS A 156 -10.51 -16.36 17.14
C LYS A 156 -9.32 -15.82 16.34
N GLN A 157 -8.74 -16.61 15.46
CA GLN A 157 -7.65 -16.17 14.58
C GLN A 157 -8.13 -15.12 13.59
N GLU A 158 -9.30 -15.31 12.97
CA GLU A 158 -9.91 -14.34 12.05
C GLU A 158 -10.25 -13.01 12.77
N GLU A 159 -10.73 -13.07 14.02
CA GLU A 159 -10.95 -11.89 14.86
C GLU A 159 -9.64 -11.18 15.19
N ASN A 160 -8.63 -11.92 15.63
CA ASN A 160 -7.32 -11.35 15.95
C ASN A 160 -6.67 -10.71 14.72
N LYS A 161 -6.74 -11.35 13.53
CA LYS A 161 -6.26 -10.76 12.27
C LYS A 161 -6.98 -9.43 11.97
N ARG A 162 -8.29 -9.38 12.14
CA ARG A 162 -9.09 -8.15 11.92
C ARG A 162 -8.73 -7.04 12.92
N GLU A 163 -8.47 -7.39 14.18
CA GLU A 163 -8.01 -6.44 15.20
C GLU A 163 -6.61 -5.92 14.86
N LEU A 164 -5.70 -6.80 14.45
CA LEU A 164 -4.34 -6.44 14.03
C LEU A 164 -4.35 -5.50 12.83
N GLU A 165 -5.22 -5.75 11.84
CA GLU A 165 -5.42 -4.87 10.68
C GLU A 165 -5.92 -3.48 11.11
N LYS A 166 -6.88 -3.40 12.04
CA LYS A 166 -7.35 -2.12 12.58
C LYS A 166 -6.23 -1.37 13.30
N VAL A 167 -5.41 -2.06 14.08
CA VAL A 167 -4.26 -1.46 14.77
C VAL A 167 -3.21 -0.99 13.75
N LYS A 168 -2.92 -1.78 12.72
CA LYS A 168 -2.01 -1.41 11.64
C LYS A 168 -2.50 -0.17 10.89
N LYS A 169 -3.78 -0.13 10.54
CA LYS A 169 -4.39 1.03 9.88
C LYS A 169 -4.28 2.29 10.75
N ARG A 170 -4.58 2.19 12.05
CA ARG A 170 -4.43 3.31 12.99
C ARG A 170 -2.99 3.81 13.12
N ARG A 171 -2.00 2.92 13.04
CA ARG A 171 -0.58 3.31 13.03
C ARG A 171 -0.22 4.05 11.74
N GLN A 172 -0.66 3.53 10.59
CA GLN A 172 -0.44 4.15 9.29
C GLN A 172 -1.10 5.53 9.20
N GLU A 173 -2.35 5.68 9.66
CA GLU A 173 -3.04 6.97 9.70
C GLU A 173 -2.29 7.99 10.56
N ARG A 174 -1.78 7.58 11.73
CA ARG A 174 -0.98 8.46 12.61
C ARG A 174 0.37 8.85 11.99
N GLU A 175 1.00 7.92 11.27
CA GLU A 175 2.28 8.16 10.61
C GLU A 175 2.11 9.14 9.44
N LEU A 176 1.06 8.96 8.64
CA LEU A 176 0.70 9.89 7.56
C LEU A 176 0.34 11.28 8.09
N GLU A 177 -0.46 11.36 9.15
CA GLU A 177 -0.80 12.66 9.78
C GLU A 177 0.45 13.37 10.31
N ARG A 178 1.39 12.62 10.89
CA ARG A 178 2.67 13.17 11.36
C ARG A 178 3.52 13.65 10.19
N GLN A 179 3.64 12.85 9.13
CA GLN A 179 4.39 13.22 7.93
C GLN A 179 3.80 14.48 7.27
N GLN A 180 2.47 14.57 7.13
CA GLN A 180 1.82 15.76 6.59
C GLN A 180 2.11 17.00 7.44
N ARG A 181 2.03 16.89 8.77
CA ARG A 181 2.36 18.00 9.67
C ARG A 181 3.84 18.40 9.57
N GLU A 182 4.75 17.43 9.49
CA GLU A 182 6.19 17.68 9.33
C GLU A 182 6.49 18.32 7.98
N GLU A 183 5.86 17.88 6.90
CA GLU A 183 5.95 18.46 5.56
C GLU A 183 5.42 19.90 5.54
N GLU A 184 4.24 20.15 6.09
CA GLU A 184 3.66 21.49 6.20
C GLU A 184 4.55 22.45 7.00
N MET A 185 5.09 21.99 8.14
CA MET A 185 6.03 22.76 8.93
C MET A 185 7.33 23.04 8.18
N SER A 186 7.87 22.04 7.47
CA SER A 186 9.09 22.21 6.66
C SER A 186 8.89 23.20 5.52
N LEU A 187 7.73 23.16 4.85
CA LEU A 187 7.38 24.07 3.78
C LEU A 187 7.19 25.49 4.31
N MET A 188 6.51 25.63 5.46
CA MET A 188 6.36 26.93 6.14
C MET A 188 7.73 27.50 6.54
N GLN A 189 8.63 26.66 7.08
CA GLN A 189 9.97 27.10 7.45
C GLN A 189 10.77 27.54 6.23
N ARG A 190 10.77 26.75 5.15
CA ARG A 190 11.43 27.11 3.89
C ARG A 190 10.85 28.40 3.30
N SER A 191 9.54 28.59 3.37
CA SER A 191 8.89 29.82 2.91
C SER A 191 9.28 31.03 3.75
N LYS A 192 9.42 30.87 5.08
CA LYS A 192 9.89 31.92 5.98
C LYS A 192 11.34 32.29 5.69
N GLU A 193 12.20 31.30 5.52
CA GLU A 193 13.61 31.49 5.16
C GLU A 193 13.72 32.20 3.80
N ALA A 194 12.96 31.77 2.78
CA ALA A 194 12.93 32.43 1.48
C ALA A 194 12.48 33.90 1.57
N ALA A 195 11.44 34.19 2.36
CA ALA A 195 10.99 35.56 2.59
C ALA A 195 12.05 36.40 3.31
N GLN A 196 12.79 35.82 4.26
CA GLN A 196 13.89 36.49 4.94
C GLN A 196 15.05 36.79 3.98
N PHE A 197 15.40 35.86 3.08
CA PHE A 197 16.43 36.10 2.06
C PHE A 197 16.02 37.22 1.10
N GLN A 198 14.75 37.26 0.68
CA GLN A 198 14.24 38.35 -0.17
C GLN A 198 14.28 39.71 0.54
N GLU A 199 14.01 39.74 1.85
CA GLU A 199 14.11 40.96 2.64
C GLU A 199 15.57 41.43 2.76
N TRP A 200 16.51 40.50 2.93
CA TRP A 200 17.94 40.82 2.93
C TRP A 200 18.44 41.32 1.59
N GLU A 201 18.02 40.71 0.49
CA GLU A 201 18.33 41.18 -0.87
C GLU A 201 17.85 42.62 -1.07
N ARG A 202 16.61 42.94 -0.69
CA ARG A 202 16.09 44.31 -0.76
C ARG A 202 16.89 45.29 0.12
N GLN A 203 17.30 44.87 1.31
CA GLN A 203 18.12 45.72 2.19
C GLN A 203 19.53 45.94 1.65
N GLU A 204 20.11 44.93 0.99
CA GLU A 204 21.40 45.02 0.31
C GLU A 204 21.32 45.96 -0.90
N ASP A 205 20.28 45.84 -1.73
CA ASP A 205 20.01 46.75 -2.86
C ASP A 205 19.87 48.20 -2.39
N GLN A 206 19.07 48.44 -1.35
CA GLN A 206 18.90 49.76 -0.75
C GLN A 206 20.24 50.31 -0.24
N PHE A 207 21.04 49.48 0.43
CA PHE A 207 22.36 49.86 0.90
C PHE A 207 23.30 50.21 -0.26
N HIS A 208 23.30 49.43 -1.35
CA HIS A 208 24.10 49.72 -2.54
C HIS A 208 23.71 51.04 -3.19
N LEU A 209 22.41 51.33 -3.28
CA LEU A 209 21.88 52.58 -3.79
C LEU A 209 22.30 53.77 -2.90
N GLU A 210 22.18 53.65 -1.58
CA GLU A 210 22.63 54.68 -0.63
C GLU A 210 24.14 54.92 -0.71
N GLN A 211 24.95 53.85 -0.81
CA GLN A 211 26.39 53.95 -1.01
C GLN A 211 26.73 54.63 -2.34
N ALA A 212 26.03 54.30 -3.42
CA ALA A 212 26.23 54.92 -4.72
C ALA A 212 25.90 56.42 -4.68
N ARG A 213 24.81 56.81 -4.01
CA ARG A 213 24.45 58.22 -3.75
C ARG A 213 25.50 58.95 -2.91
N LEU A 214 25.94 58.37 -1.80
CA LEU A 214 26.96 58.98 -0.94
C LEU A 214 28.29 59.18 -1.69
N ARG A 215 28.71 58.16 -2.45
CA ARG A 215 29.93 58.22 -3.27
C ARG A 215 29.82 59.28 -4.37
N SER A 216 28.66 59.40 -5.01
CA SER A 216 28.36 60.45 -5.99
C SER A 216 28.48 61.84 -5.36
N ARG A 217 27.86 62.06 -4.19
CA ARG A 217 27.94 63.33 -3.44
C ARG A 217 29.38 63.74 -3.15
N ILE A 218 30.21 62.82 -2.68
CA ILE A 218 31.64 63.09 -2.40
C ILE A 218 32.40 63.44 -3.68
N ARG A 219 32.20 62.70 -4.78
CA ARG A 219 32.88 62.97 -6.06
C ARG A 219 32.53 64.33 -6.66
N ILE A 220 31.27 64.75 -6.52
CA ILE A 220 30.81 66.08 -6.95
C ILE A 220 31.51 67.17 -6.13
N GLN A 221 31.58 67.01 -4.81
CA GLN A 221 32.27 67.95 -3.92
C GLN A 221 33.78 68.04 -4.20
N ASP A 222 34.41 66.91 -4.50
CA ASP A 222 35.84 66.82 -4.85
C ASP A 222 36.17 67.34 -6.27
N GLY A 223 35.17 67.73 -7.09
CA GLY A 223 35.37 68.22 -8.46
C GLY A 223 35.75 67.14 -9.49
N ARG A 224 35.54 65.87 -9.16
CA ARG A 224 35.88 64.69 -9.99
C ARG A 224 34.64 63.84 -10.31
N ALA A 225 33.52 64.52 -10.53
CA ALA A 225 32.23 63.89 -10.81
C ALA A 225 32.27 63.05 -12.08
N LYS A 226 31.68 61.85 -12.04
CA LYS A 226 31.38 61.10 -13.26
C LYS A 226 30.10 61.63 -13.91
N PRO A 227 29.91 61.43 -15.23
CA PRO A 227 28.67 61.80 -15.91
C PRO A 227 27.40 61.20 -15.26
N ILE A 228 27.47 59.95 -14.77
CA ILE A 228 26.35 59.33 -14.01
C ILE A 228 26.00 60.11 -12.73
N ASP A 229 27.01 60.60 -12.00
CA ASP A 229 26.82 61.32 -10.74
C ASP A 229 26.05 62.64 -10.99
N LEU A 230 26.38 63.32 -12.10
CA LEU A 230 25.72 64.55 -12.54
C LEU A 230 24.30 64.28 -13.06
N LEU A 231 24.09 63.21 -13.83
CA LEU A 231 22.77 62.81 -14.33
C LEU A 231 21.84 62.36 -13.19
N ALA A 232 22.34 61.62 -12.20
CA ALA A 232 21.56 61.20 -11.03
C ALA A 232 21.08 62.39 -10.19
N LYS A 233 21.81 63.50 -10.19
CA LYS A 233 21.41 64.77 -9.55
C LYS A 233 20.14 65.36 -10.17
N TYR A 234 19.93 65.22 -11.49
CA TYR A 234 18.71 65.69 -12.16
C TYR A 234 17.47 64.94 -11.71
N ILE A 235 17.62 63.65 -11.42
CA ILE A 235 16.50 62.78 -11.01
C ILE A 235 16.22 62.93 -9.51
N SER A 236 17.27 63.18 -8.72
CA SER A 236 17.19 63.34 -7.25
C SER A 236 16.86 64.77 -6.80
N ALA A 237 16.44 65.64 -7.73
CA ALA A 237 16.38 67.10 -7.57
C ALA A 237 15.33 67.64 -6.56
N GLU A 238 14.75 66.80 -5.71
CA GLU A 238 13.88 67.26 -4.62
C GLU A 238 14.68 67.76 -3.39
N GLU A 239 15.97 67.43 -3.21
CA GLU A 239 16.66 67.66 -1.93
C GLU A 239 17.74 68.76 -1.89
N ASP A 240 18.46 69.10 -2.97
CA ASP A 240 19.56 70.07 -2.88
C ASP A 240 19.62 71.03 -4.09
N VAL A 241 18.86 72.13 -4.02
CA VAL A 241 18.94 73.28 -4.96
C VAL A 241 20.10 74.21 -4.58
N ASP A 242 21.31 73.68 -4.51
CA ASP A 242 22.52 74.49 -4.37
C ASP A 242 23.17 74.69 -5.75
N ALA A 243 22.91 75.88 -6.30
CA ALA A 243 23.72 76.77 -7.15
C ALA A 243 24.75 76.21 -8.16
N VAL A 244 24.68 74.94 -8.56
CA VAL A 244 25.43 74.43 -9.73
C VAL A 244 24.58 74.72 -10.95
N GLU A 245 25.08 75.61 -11.81
CA GLU A 245 24.51 75.93 -13.12
C GLU A 245 24.09 74.63 -13.83
N MET A 246 22.78 74.41 -13.90
CA MET A 246 22.21 73.13 -14.31
C MET A 246 22.29 73.06 -15.84
N HIS A 247 23.36 72.44 -16.37
CA HIS A 247 23.59 72.32 -17.81
C HIS A 247 22.78 71.19 -18.44
N GLU A 248 22.20 71.43 -19.62
CA GLU A 248 21.33 70.46 -20.31
C GLU A 248 21.91 69.03 -20.28
N PRO A 249 21.18 67.98 -19.85
CA PRO A 249 21.75 66.67 -19.51
C PRO A 249 22.62 66.02 -20.60
N TYR A 250 22.34 66.29 -21.86
CA TYR A 250 23.13 65.78 -22.99
C TYR A 250 24.53 66.39 -23.07
N THR A 251 24.80 67.54 -22.45
CA THR A 251 26.13 68.17 -22.47
C THR A 251 27.16 67.33 -21.74
N TYR A 252 26.75 66.54 -20.74
CA TYR A 252 27.63 65.61 -20.02
C TYR A 252 27.97 64.35 -20.81
N LEU A 253 27.34 64.14 -21.96
CA LEU A 253 27.65 63.06 -22.89
C LEU A 253 28.63 63.52 -24.00
N ASN A 254 28.76 64.83 -24.20
CA ASN A 254 29.63 65.39 -25.23
C ASN A 254 31.11 65.26 -24.82
N GLY A 255 31.90 64.57 -25.64
CA GLY A 255 33.35 64.43 -25.43
C GLY A 255 33.78 63.16 -24.65
N LEU A 256 32.84 62.29 -24.28
CA LEU A 256 33.16 60.97 -23.72
C LEU A 256 33.70 60.02 -24.81
N MET A 257 34.61 59.13 -24.40
CA MET A 257 35.07 58.05 -25.26
C MET A 257 34.02 56.94 -25.33
N VAL A 258 34.06 56.09 -26.36
CA VAL A 258 33.10 54.99 -26.54
C VAL A 258 33.06 54.07 -25.32
N LYS A 259 34.20 53.78 -24.70
CA LYS A 259 34.28 52.97 -23.47
C LYS A 259 33.57 53.61 -22.28
N ASP A 260 33.72 54.92 -22.11
CA ASP A 260 33.08 55.64 -20.99
C ASP A 260 31.56 55.72 -21.19
N LEU A 261 31.09 55.72 -22.44
CA LEU A 261 29.67 55.63 -22.77
C LEU A 261 29.11 54.21 -22.52
N GLU A 262 29.87 53.16 -22.82
CA GLU A 262 29.51 51.77 -22.48
C GLU A 262 29.41 51.60 -20.96
N ASP A 263 30.41 52.05 -20.20
CA ASP A 263 30.41 52.05 -18.73
C ASP A 263 29.22 52.86 -18.18
N LEU A 264 28.92 54.02 -18.76
CA LEU A 264 27.78 54.86 -18.36
C LEU A 264 26.44 54.14 -18.58
N ILE A 265 26.30 53.38 -19.67
CA ILE A 265 25.09 52.58 -19.92
C ILE A 265 24.93 51.49 -18.86
N GLU A 266 26.01 50.84 -18.45
CA GLU A 266 25.99 49.84 -17.38
C GLU A 266 25.63 50.47 -16.03
N ASP A 267 26.26 51.60 -15.69
CA ASP A 267 25.96 52.36 -14.47
C ASP A 267 24.48 52.80 -14.45
N ILE A 268 23.92 53.27 -15.58
CA ILE A 268 22.50 53.66 -15.69
C ILE A 268 21.59 52.45 -15.46
N LYS A 269 21.92 51.26 -15.98
CA LYS A 269 21.12 50.05 -15.76
C LYS A 269 21.06 49.68 -14.28
N VAL A 270 22.20 49.75 -13.59
CA VAL A 270 22.27 49.51 -12.15
C VAL A 270 21.36 50.48 -11.38
N TYR A 271 21.33 51.77 -11.76
CA TYR A 271 20.42 52.75 -11.16
C TYR A 271 18.94 52.59 -11.52
N ILE A 272 18.60 51.82 -12.56
CA ILE A 272 17.22 51.51 -12.95
C ILE A 272 16.74 50.21 -12.31
N GLU A 273 17.65 49.26 -12.10
CA GLU A 273 17.38 47.97 -11.47
C GLU A 273 17.27 48.06 -9.94
N LEU A 274 17.96 49.03 -9.33
CA LEU A 274 17.87 49.40 -7.90
C LEU A 274 16.74 50.41 -7.63
#